data_AF-A0A2E8TP79-F1
#
_entry.id   AF-A0A2E8TP79-F1
#
_cell.length_a   1.000
_cell.length_b   1.000
_cell.length_c   1.000
_cell.angle_alpha   90.00
_cell.angle_beta   90.00
_cell.angle_gamma   90.00
#
_symmetry.space_group_name_H-M   'P 1'
#
loop_
_entity.id
_entity.type
_entity.pdbx_description
1 polymer ?
#
loop_
_entity_poly.entity_id
_entity_poly.type
_entity_poly.pdbx_seq_one_letter_code
_entity_poly.pdbx_strand_id
1 'polypeptide(L)'
;MEVISEKQNLRSQIRSQKLLRKKIALVPTMGNLHEGHLSLINRAKKIADFVVVSIFVNPTQFLEGEDFERYPRTMEDDLSKLKKMGIDIVYTPELEDIYPHYPDEMVGVTLSGISNDLCGSIRPGHFDGVASVVLRLFILVEPNFSVFGNKDYQQKIVLENMVDDLSMPIKIIDGEIIR
;
A
#
# COMPACT_ATOMS: atom_id res chain seq x y z
N MET A 1 12.95 -0.12 13.35
CA MET A 1 11.71 -0.82 12.97
C MET A 1 10.78 -0.93 14.17
N GLU A 2 9.74 -0.12 14.17
CA GLU A 2 8.55 -0.23 15.01
C GLU A 2 7.47 -0.99 14.23
N VAL A 3 6.65 -1.78 14.91
CA VAL A 3 5.49 -2.46 14.32
C VAL A 3 4.24 -1.84 14.94
N ILE A 4 3.35 -1.32 14.10
CA ILE A 4 2.16 -0.58 14.53
C ILE A 4 0.94 -1.16 13.84
N SER A 5 -0.11 -1.44 14.60
CA SER A 5 -1.42 -1.86 14.07
C SER A 5 -2.45 -0.72 14.10
N GLU A 6 -2.47 0.06 15.18
CA GLU A 6 -3.47 1.11 15.38
C GLU A 6 -3.18 2.38 14.57
N LYS A 7 -4.19 2.88 13.86
CA LYS A 7 -4.04 4.09 13.00
C LYS A 7 -3.68 5.37 13.76
N GLN A 8 -4.09 5.51 15.03
CA GLN A 8 -3.77 6.68 15.85
C GLN A 8 -2.27 6.73 16.18
N ASN A 9 -1.67 5.58 16.50
CA ASN A 9 -0.24 5.46 16.78
C ASN A 9 0.58 5.75 15.52
N LEU A 10 0.14 5.22 14.36
CA LEU A 10 0.76 5.54 13.07
C LEU A 10 0.74 7.04 12.80
N ARG A 11 -0.43 7.69 12.89
CA ARG A 11 -0.57 9.15 12.67
C ARG A 11 0.32 9.97 13.59
N SER A 12 0.45 9.57 14.85
CA SER A 12 1.34 10.23 15.81
C SER A 12 2.80 10.18 15.37
N GLN A 13 3.27 9.01 14.92
CA GLN A 13 4.62 8.85 14.40
C GLN A 13 4.85 9.68 13.13
N ILE A 14 3.92 9.61 12.16
CA ILE A 14 3.99 10.37 10.90
C ILE A 14 4.05 11.87 11.17
N ARG A 15 3.18 12.39 12.04
CA ARG A 15 3.18 13.81 12.42
C ARG A 15 4.53 14.24 13.01
N SER A 16 5.12 13.39 13.87
CA SER A 16 6.43 13.67 14.47
C SER A 16 7.53 13.73 13.41
N GLN A 17 7.55 12.82 12.44
CA GLN A 17 8.54 12.85 11.35
C GLN A 17 8.34 14.05 10.43
N LYS A 18 7.09 14.44 10.15
CA LYS A 18 6.77 15.64 9.38
C LYS A 18 7.21 16.94 10.06
N LEU A 19 7.07 17.05 11.39
CA LEU A 19 7.59 18.19 12.15
C LEU A 19 9.11 18.33 12.04
N LEU A 20 9.81 17.19 11.91
CA LEU A 20 11.24 17.13 11.62
C LEU A 20 11.58 17.36 10.13
N ARG A 21 10.58 17.65 9.29
CA ARG A 21 10.70 17.85 7.83
C ARG A 21 11.32 16.67 7.08
N LYS A 22 11.18 15.46 7.63
CA LYS A 22 11.64 14.24 6.94
C LYS A 22 10.77 13.95 5.72
N LYS A 23 11.40 13.48 4.65
CA LYS A 23 10.70 12.89 3.51
C LYS A 23 10.25 11.48 3.87
N ILE A 24 8.98 11.19 3.64
CA ILE A 24 8.36 9.90 3.97
C ILE A 24 8.09 9.12 2.68
N ALA A 25 8.49 7.85 2.65
CA ALA A 25 8.09 6.91 1.61
C ALA A 25 7.18 5.81 2.15
N LEU A 26 6.16 5.45 1.37
CA LEU A 26 5.27 4.33 1.64
C LEU A 26 5.47 3.21 0.60
N VAL A 27 5.62 1.98 1.06
CA VAL A 27 5.56 0.77 0.22
C VAL A 27 4.35 -0.06 0.66
N PRO A 28 3.20 0.03 -0.05
CA PRO A 28 2.04 -0.80 0.24
C PRO A 28 2.25 -2.25 -0.20
N THR A 29 1.96 -3.20 0.68
CA THR A 29 2.04 -4.64 0.37
C THR A 29 0.88 -5.41 1.01
N MET A 30 0.63 -6.62 0.51
CA MET A 30 -0.27 -7.59 1.15
C MET A 30 0.49 -8.63 2.00
N GLY A 31 1.78 -8.43 2.27
CA GLY A 31 2.63 -9.44 2.94
C GLY A 31 3.11 -10.53 2.00
N ASN A 32 3.58 -11.65 2.57
CA ASN A 32 4.27 -12.73 1.85
C ASN A 32 5.43 -12.19 1.00
N LEU A 33 6.33 -11.48 1.67
CA LEU A 33 7.37 -10.68 1.05
C LEU A 33 8.42 -11.57 0.38
N HIS A 34 8.93 -11.09 -0.74
CA HIS A 34 9.94 -11.77 -1.55
C HIS A 34 10.90 -10.72 -2.13
N GLU A 35 11.96 -11.14 -2.83
CA GLU A 35 13.01 -10.23 -3.33
C GLU A 35 12.47 -9.03 -4.14
N GLY A 36 11.42 -9.24 -4.94
CA GLY A 36 10.69 -8.14 -5.58
C GLY A 36 10.25 -7.05 -4.60
N HIS A 37 9.58 -7.40 -3.50
CA HIS A 37 9.18 -6.45 -2.45
C HIS A 37 10.38 -5.78 -1.78
N LEU A 38 11.43 -6.55 -1.47
CA LEU A 38 12.64 -6.02 -0.83
C LEU A 38 13.34 -5.00 -1.75
N SER A 39 13.28 -5.19 -3.07
CA SER A 39 13.81 -4.22 -4.02
C SER A 39 13.06 -2.87 -3.99
N LEU A 40 11.72 -2.89 -3.83
CA LEU A 40 10.90 -1.68 -3.70
C LEU A 40 11.26 -0.91 -2.43
N ILE A 41 11.44 -1.62 -1.33
CA ILE A 41 11.83 -1.05 -0.04
C ILE A 41 13.23 -0.44 -0.13
N ASN A 42 14.19 -1.13 -0.78
CA ASN A 42 15.51 -0.58 -1.04
C ASN A 42 15.45 0.70 -1.88
N ARG A 43 14.53 0.77 -2.86
CA ARG A 43 14.29 1.99 -3.63
C ARG A 43 13.74 3.11 -2.75
N ALA A 44 12.76 2.82 -1.89
CA ALA A 44 12.18 3.78 -0.95
C ALA A 44 13.25 4.39 -0.02
N LYS A 45 14.14 3.56 0.53
CA LYS A 45 15.24 4.01 1.40
C LYS A 45 16.25 4.94 0.73
N LYS A 46 16.35 4.92 -0.61
CA LYS A 46 17.27 5.80 -1.36
C LYS A 46 16.70 7.20 -1.59
N ILE A 47 15.39 7.39 -1.43
CA ILE A 47 14.70 8.63 -1.81
C ILE A 47 14.01 9.34 -0.64
N ALA A 48 13.90 8.67 0.52
CA ALA A 48 13.21 9.15 1.71
C ALA A 48 14.05 8.95 2.97
N ASP A 49 13.80 9.81 3.97
CA ASP A 49 14.45 9.76 5.28
C ASP A 49 13.73 8.83 6.26
N PHE A 50 12.48 8.47 5.94
CA PHE A 50 11.62 7.63 6.76
C PHE A 50 10.75 6.73 5.88
N VAL A 51 10.82 5.43 6.09
CA VAL A 51 10.14 4.43 5.26
C VAL A 51 9.10 3.66 6.07
N VAL A 52 7.87 3.69 5.57
CA VAL A 52 6.73 2.91 6.05
C VAL A 52 6.44 1.79 5.06
N VAL A 53 6.35 0.57 5.55
CA VAL A 53 5.84 -0.58 4.79
C VAL A 53 4.50 -0.97 5.39
N SER A 54 3.44 -1.07 4.59
CA SER A 54 2.18 -1.64 5.07
C SER A 54 2.07 -3.11 4.67
N ILE A 55 1.56 -3.94 5.56
CA ILE A 55 1.19 -5.33 5.29
C ILE A 55 -0.29 -5.46 5.62
N PHE A 56 -1.12 -5.56 4.59
CA PHE A 56 -2.56 -5.68 4.74
C PHE A 56 -3.17 -6.41 3.54
N VAL A 57 -3.76 -7.59 3.77
CA VAL A 57 -4.50 -8.33 2.75
C VAL A 57 -5.88 -7.69 2.62
N ASN A 58 -6.05 -6.83 1.62
CA ASN A 58 -7.26 -6.05 1.43
C ASN A 58 -8.41 -6.92 0.86
N PRO A 59 -9.52 -7.16 1.56
CA PRO A 59 -10.61 -7.99 1.04
C PRO A 59 -11.31 -7.37 -0.18
N THR A 60 -11.36 -6.04 -0.28
CA THR A 60 -12.17 -5.35 -1.30
C THR A 60 -11.63 -5.46 -2.72
N GLN A 61 -10.39 -5.94 -2.88
CA GLN A 61 -9.78 -6.17 -4.19
C GLN A 61 -9.81 -7.64 -4.62
N PHE A 62 -10.51 -8.51 -3.89
CA PHE A 62 -10.75 -9.90 -4.27
C PHE A 62 -12.19 -10.06 -4.75
N LEU A 63 -12.38 -10.81 -5.84
CA LEU A 63 -13.70 -11.24 -6.28
C LEU A 63 -14.24 -12.40 -5.45
N GLU A 64 -15.55 -12.61 -5.50
CA GLU A 64 -16.16 -13.83 -4.96
C GLU A 64 -15.55 -15.07 -5.64
N GLY A 65 -15.09 -16.03 -4.83
CA GLY A 65 -14.41 -17.23 -5.32
C GLY A 65 -12.92 -17.07 -5.62
N GLU A 66 -12.35 -15.86 -5.50
CA GLU A 66 -10.90 -15.70 -5.45
C GLU A 66 -10.33 -16.13 -4.09
N ASP A 67 -9.03 -16.42 -4.09
CA ASP A 67 -8.32 -17.02 -2.96
C ASP A 67 -7.99 -16.01 -1.83
N PHE A 68 -8.94 -15.18 -1.39
CA PHE A 68 -8.76 -14.31 -0.22
C PHE A 68 -8.46 -15.13 1.05
N GLU A 69 -9.25 -16.18 1.30
CA GLU A 69 -9.08 -17.06 2.46
C GLU A 69 -7.78 -17.87 2.41
N ARG A 70 -7.30 -18.16 1.20
CA ARG A 70 -6.07 -18.93 0.97
C ARG A 70 -4.84 -18.05 0.75
N TYR A 71 -4.99 -16.73 0.77
CA TYR A 71 -3.87 -15.83 0.56
C TYR A 71 -2.81 -16.06 1.65
N PRO A 72 -1.53 -16.27 1.28
CA PRO A 72 -0.49 -16.59 2.24
C PRO A 72 -0.28 -15.45 3.23
N ARG A 73 -0.34 -15.77 4.53
CA ARG A 73 -0.08 -14.83 5.63
C ARG A 73 1.15 -15.30 6.40
N THR A 74 2.29 -14.66 6.17
CA THR A 74 3.61 -15.07 6.70
C THR A 74 4.22 -13.97 7.57
N MET A 75 3.42 -13.40 8.48
CA MET A 75 3.79 -12.17 9.22
C MET A 75 5.13 -12.27 9.94
N GLU A 76 5.43 -13.39 10.61
CA GLU A 76 6.72 -13.56 11.32
C GLU A 76 7.93 -13.50 10.37
N ASP A 77 7.82 -14.15 9.21
CA ASP A 77 8.88 -14.15 8.19
C ASP A 77 9.01 -12.77 7.52
N ASP A 78 7.88 -12.12 7.23
CA ASP A 78 7.85 -10.76 6.68
C ASP A 78 8.54 -9.77 7.62
N LEU A 79 8.19 -9.78 8.91
CA LEU A 79 8.82 -8.94 9.93
C LEU A 79 10.31 -9.23 10.10
N SER A 80 10.71 -10.50 10.01
CA SER A 80 12.12 -10.90 10.04
C SER A 80 12.92 -10.30 8.87
N LYS A 81 12.38 -10.37 7.65
CA LYS A 81 12.97 -9.75 6.45
C LYS A 81 13.06 -8.23 6.59
N LEU A 82 11.96 -7.59 6.99
CA LEU A 82 11.89 -6.12 7.16
C LEU A 82 12.83 -5.61 8.26
N LYS A 83 12.99 -6.37 9.34
CA LYS A 83 13.94 -6.03 10.42
C LYS A 83 15.38 -6.01 9.90
N LYS A 84 15.76 -7.00 9.08
CA LYS A 84 17.10 -7.06 8.44
C LYS A 84 17.32 -5.90 7.47
N MET A 85 16.27 -5.44 6.81
CA MET A 85 16.33 -4.26 5.93
C MET A 85 16.49 -2.95 6.70
N GLY A 86 16.21 -2.92 8.00
CA GLY A 86 16.31 -1.70 8.81
C GLY A 86 15.35 -0.62 8.35
N ILE A 87 14.07 -0.96 8.14
CA ILE A 87 13.01 0.02 7.88
C ILE A 87 12.54 0.68 9.19
N ASP A 88 11.81 1.79 9.07
CA ASP A 88 11.37 2.57 10.23
C ASP A 88 10.08 2.03 10.85
N ILE A 89 9.01 1.88 10.06
CA ILE A 89 7.71 1.37 10.51
C ILE A 89 7.19 0.25 9.61
N VAL A 90 6.71 -0.83 10.22
CA VAL A 90 5.78 -1.79 9.59
C VAL A 90 4.38 -1.48 10.11
N TYR A 91 3.47 -1.10 9.21
CA TYR A 91 2.06 -0.90 9.54
C TYR A 91 1.28 -2.18 9.22
N THR A 92 0.76 -2.84 10.27
CA THR A 92 0.02 -4.11 10.20
C THR A 92 -1.39 -3.91 10.77
N PRO A 93 -2.26 -3.15 10.07
CA PRO A 93 -3.59 -2.83 10.56
C PRO A 93 -4.52 -4.03 10.57
N GLU A 94 -5.49 -3.99 11.47
CA GLU A 94 -6.68 -4.83 11.39
C GLU A 94 -7.67 -4.26 10.36
N LEU A 95 -8.69 -5.04 10.00
CA LEU A 95 -9.67 -4.65 8.98
C LEU A 95 -10.41 -3.37 9.36
N GLU A 96 -10.83 -3.24 10.61
CA GLU A 96 -11.61 -2.12 11.15
C GLU A 96 -10.78 -0.83 11.27
N ASP A 97 -9.45 -0.94 11.34
CA ASP A 97 -8.56 0.22 11.28
C ASP A 97 -8.63 0.89 9.91
N ILE A 98 -8.69 0.10 8.83
CA ILE A 98 -8.78 0.57 7.44
C ILE A 98 -10.23 0.87 7.03
N TYR A 99 -11.16 -0.01 7.40
CA TYR A 99 -12.58 0.04 7.05
C TYR A 99 -13.48 -0.10 8.29
N PRO A 100 -13.71 0.98 9.05
CA PRO A 100 -14.51 0.94 10.28
C PRO A 100 -15.97 0.50 10.11
N HIS A 101 -16.50 0.59 8.89
CA HIS A 101 -17.90 0.29 8.54
C HIS A 101 -18.00 -0.85 7.50
N TYR A 102 -17.01 -1.73 7.46
CA TYR A 102 -17.02 -2.88 6.57
C TYR A 102 -18.10 -3.91 6.99
N PRO A 103 -18.79 -4.58 6.04
CA PRO A 103 -18.76 -4.34 4.59
C PRO A 103 -19.80 -3.32 4.11
N ASP A 104 -20.82 -3.01 4.92
CA ASP A 104 -22.10 -2.48 4.42
C ASP A 104 -22.09 -0.98 4.12
N GLU A 105 -21.37 -0.17 4.90
CA GLU A 105 -21.41 1.31 4.82
C GLU A 105 -20.03 1.90 4.53
N MET A 106 -19.16 1.13 3.88
CA MET A 106 -17.83 1.61 3.52
C MET A 106 -17.86 2.64 2.38
N VAL A 107 -17.08 3.71 2.52
CA VAL A 107 -16.80 4.65 1.42
C VAL A 107 -15.83 3.99 0.45
N GLY A 108 -16.19 3.94 -0.84
CA GLY A 108 -15.36 3.39 -1.91
C GLY A 108 -14.87 4.45 -2.90
N VAL A 109 -13.90 4.04 -3.71
CA VAL A 109 -13.48 4.74 -4.93
C VAL A 109 -13.96 3.92 -6.12
N THR A 110 -14.63 4.56 -7.08
CA THR A 110 -15.00 3.93 -8.36
C THR A 110 -14.19 4.56 -9.46
N LEU A 111 -13.48 3.72 -10.22
CA LEU A 111 -12.63 4.13 -11.32
C LEU A 111 -13.35 3.92 -12.65
N SER A 112 -12.97 4.71 -13.65
CA SER A 112 -13.47 4.56 -15.02
C SER A 112 -12.32 4.47 -16.03
N GLY A 113 -12.62 4.04 -17.25
CA GLY A 113 -11.62 3.93 -18.32
C GLY A 113 -10.68 2.74 -18.10
N ILE A 114 -9.38 3.01 -17.93
CA ILE A 114 -8.33 1.97 -17.91
C ILE A 114 -8.52 0.92 -16.82
N SER A 115 -9.29 1.22 -15.76
CA SER A 115 -9.65 0.25 -14.72
C SER A 115 -10.63 -0.83 -15.18
N ASN A 116 -11.36 -0.60 -16.29
CA ASN A 116 -12.36 -1.52 -16.83
C ASN A 116 -11.83 -2.37 -18.01
N ASP A 117 -10.61 -2.11 -18.46
CA ASP A 117 -9.94 -2.82 -19.55
C ASP A 117 -8.91 -3.85 -19.02
N LEU A 118 -8.36 -4.70 -19.90
CA LEU A 118 -7.29 -5.67 -19.60
C LEU A 118 -7.57 -6.53 -18.34
N CYS A 119 -6.78 -6.39 -17.27
CA CYS A 119 -7.01 -7.16 -16.04
C CYS A 119 -8.33 -6.77 -15.37
N GLY A 120 -8.78 -5.52 -15.55
CA GLY A 120 -10.03 -4.99 -15.03
C GLY A 120 -11.26 -5.65 -15.65
N SER A 121 -11.22 -5.99 -16.94
CA SER A 121 -12.31 -6.73 -17.59
C SER A 121 -12.41 -8.18 -17.11
N ILE A 122 -11.30 -8.76 -16.65
CA ILE A 122 -11.24 -10.12 -16.09
C ILE A 122 -11.64 -10.11 -14.60
N ARG A 123 -11.30 -9.04 -13.88
CA ARG A 123 -11.55 -8.88 -12.44
C ARG A 123 -12.35 -7.60 -12.13
N PRO A 124 -13.66 -7.56 -12.44
CA PRO A 124 -14.47 -6.35 -12.23
C PRO A 124 -14.40 -5.84 -10.79
N GLY A 125 -14.20 -4.53 -10.60
CA GLY A 125 -14.09 -3.93 -9.26
C GLY A 125 -12.76 -4.18 -8.53
N HIS A 126 -11.84 -5.00 -9.06
CA HIS A 126 -10.53 -5.23 -8.44
C HIS A 126 -9.76 -3.92 -8.23
N PHE A 127 -9.69 -3.08 -9.26
CA PHE A 127 -8.96 -1.81 -9.17
C PHE A 127 -9.67 -0.77 -8.30
N ASP A 128 -11.00 -0.83 -8.17
CA ASP A 128 -11.75 -0.01 -7.21
C ASP A 128 -11.34 -0.36 -5.79
N GLY A 129 -11.21 -1.66 -5.49
CA GLY A 129 -10.68 -2.16 -4.23
C GLY A 129 -9.24 -1.71 -3.97
N VAL A 130 -8.36 -1.82 -4.98
CA VAL A 130 -6.96 -1.36 -4.88
C VAL A 130 -6.88 0.15 -4.62
N ALA A 131 -7.58 0.97 -5.42
CA ALA A 131 -7.59 2.41 -5.25
C ALA A 131 -8.15 2.82 -3.89
N SER A 132 -9.24 2.16 -3.45
CA SER A 132 -9.84 2.42 -2.14
C SER A 132 -8.86 2.18 -0.98
N VAL A 133 -8.15 1.05 -0.98
CA VAL A 133 -7.18 0.77 0.11
C VAL A 133 -5.96 1.67 0.03
N VAL A 134 -5.42 1.92 -1.17
CA VAL A 134 -4.23 2.75 -1.33
C VAL A 134 -4.53 4.20 -0.96
N LEU A 135 -5.70 4.73 -1.34
CA LEU A 135 -6.13 6.07 -0.92
C LEU A 135 -6.20 6.20 0.61
N ARG A 136 -6.75 5.19 1.30
CA ARG A 136 -6.79 5.15 2.77
C ARG A 136 -5.39 5.17 3.37
N LEU A 137 -4.47 4.37 2.83
CA LEU A 137 -3.08 4.36 3.27
C LEU A 137 -2.38 5.71 3.00
N PHE A 138 -2.65 6.35 1.86
CA PHE A 138 -2.15 7.69 1.56
C PHE A 138 -2.66 8.74 2.53
N ILE A 139 -3.93 8.68 2.94
CA ILE A 139 -4.50 9.58 3.96
C ILE A 139 -3.89 9.34 5.33
N LEU A 140 -3.56 8.08 5.68
CA LEU A 140 -2.98 7.73 6.98
C LEU A 140 -1.51 8.09 7.10
N VAL A 141 -0.74 7.82 6.04
CA VAL A 141 0.73 7.95 6.03
C VAL A 141 1.18 9.29 5.48
N GLU A 142 0.35 9.92 4.64
CA GLU A 142 0.62 11.18 3.94
C GLU A 142 2.05 11.25 3.36
N PRO A 143 2.45 10.25 2.55
CA PRO A 143 3.84 10.12 2.12
C PRO A 143 4.21 11.18 1.07
N ASN A 144 5.50 11.46 0.93
CA ASN A 144 6.01 12.21 -0.22
C ASN A 144 6.16 11.30 -1.45
N PHE A 145 6.51 10.04 -1.21
CA PHE A 145 6.75 9.05 -2.26
C PHE A 145 5.99 7.77 -1.95
N SER A 146 5.48 7.10 -2.99
CA SER A 146 5.06 5.71 -2.84
C SER A 146 5.62 4.85 -3.95
N VAL A 147 6.14 3.68 -3.59
CA VAL A 147 6.88 2.81 -4.52
C VAL A 147 6.03 1.60 -4.88
N PHE A 148 5.84 1.38 -6.19
CA PHE A 148 5.08 0.26 -6.73
C PHE A 148 5.91 -0.49 -7.77
N GLY A 149 5.76 -1.81 -7.81
CA GLY A 149 6.47 -2.65 -8.77
C GLY A 149 5.85 -2.59 -10.16
N ASN A 150 6.69 -2.59 -11.21
CA ASN A 150 6.24 -2.62 -12.60
C ASN A 150 5.67 -3.98 -13.04
N LYS A 151 5.68 -5.01 -12.18
CA LYS A 151 5.03 -6.29 -12.43
C LYS A 151 3.52 -6.11 -12.66
N ASP A 152 2.90 -5.25 -11.86
CA ASP A 152 1.48 -4.92 -11.93
C ASP A 152 1.29 -3.53 -12.57
N TYR A 153 1.74 -3.40 -13.82
CA TYR A 153 1.82 -2.10 -14.51
C TYR A 153 0.47 -1.36 -14.59
N GLN A 154 -0.63 -2.07 -14.86
CA GLN A 154 -1.97 -1.46 -14.89
C GLN A 154 -2.38 -0.88 -13.53
N GLN A 155 -2.04 -1.57 -12.43
CA GLN A 155 -2.29 -1.07 -11.08
C GLN A 155 -1.57 0.25 -10.86
N LYS A 156 -0.31 0.34 -11.29
CA LYS A 156 0.48 1.56 -11.14
C LYS A 156 -0.14 2.73 -11.91
N ILE A 157 -0.52 2.53 -13.18
CA ILE A 157 -1.14 3.59 -13.99
C ILE A 157 -2.45 4.06 -13.36
N VAL A 158 -3.28 3.14 -12.85
CA VAL A 158 -4.50 3.49 -12.11
C VAL A 158 -4.20 4.38 -10.91
N LEU A 159 -3.16 4.06 -10.13
CA LEU A 159 -2.78 4.84 -8.95
C LEU A 159 -2.12 6.17 -9.31
N GLU A 160 -1.36 6.24 -10.40
CA GLU A 160 -0.81 7.49 -10.95
C GLU A 160 -1.95 8.45 -11.36
N ASN A 161 -2.95 7.95 -12.08
CA ASN A 161 -4.12 8.74 -12.46
C ASN A 161 -4.89 9.20 -11.23
N MET A 162 -5.14 8.32 -10.24
CA MET A 162 -5.82 8.68 -9.01
C MET A 162 -5.08 9.80 -8.25
N VAL A 163 -3.75 9.73 -8.17
CA VAL A 163 -2.92 10.74 -7.52
C VAL A 163 -3.03 12.09 -8.23
N ASP A 164 -2.99 12.10 -9.55
CA ASP A 164 -3.09 13.32 -10.37
C ASP A 164 -4.50 13.95 -10.28
N ASP A 165 -5.55 13.15 -10.49
CA ASP A 165 -6.95 13.58 -10.46
C ASP A 165 -7.35 14.17 -9.10
N LEU A 166 -6.88 13.56 -8.00
CA LEU A 166 -7.13 14.04 -6.64
C LEU A 166 -6.13 15.09 -6.18
N SER A 167 -5.21 15.52 -7.07
CA SER A 167 -4.17 16.52 -6.78
C SER A 167 -3.36 16.20 -5.52
N MET A 168 -3.07 14.92 -5.30
CA MET A 168 -2.35 14.48 -4.12
C MET A 168 -0.87 14.85 -4.26
N PRO A 169 -0.21 15.42 -3.22
CA PRO A 169 1.20 15.79 -3.28
C PRO A 169 2.12 14.58 -3.08
N ILE A 170 1.86 13.50 -3.81
CA ILE A 170 2.53 12.20 -3.71
C ILE A 170 3.18 11.90 -5.05
N LYS A 171 4.45 11.51 -5.05
CA LYS A 171 5.10 11.02 -6.27
C LYS A 171 5.12 9.50 -6.28
N ILE A 172 4.48 8.90 -7.28
CA ILE A 172 4.59 7.46 -7.55
C ILE A 172 5.98 7.16 -8.14
N ILE A 173 6.64 6.13 -7.62
CA ILE A 173 8.00 5.74 -7.98
C ILE A 173 8.01 4.31 -8.48
N ASP A 174 8.64 4.13 -9.63
CA ASP A 174 8.82 2.84 -10.27
C ASP A 174 9.78 1.93 -9.51
N GLY A 175 9.34 0.70 -9.30
CA GLY A 175 10.15 -0.44 -8.95
C GLY A 175 10.40 -1.35 -10.15
N GLU A 176 11.66 -1.65 -10.42
CA GLU A 176 12.04 -2.59 -11.47
C GLU A 176 11.52 -4.01 -11.19
N ILE A 177 11.28 -4.77 -12.26
CA ILE A 177 10.89 -6.18 -12.13
C ILE A 177 12.14 -6.98 -11.77
N ILE A 178 12.15 -7.58 -10.59
CA ILE A 178 13.16 -8.57 -10.19
C ILE A 178 12.74 -9.94 -10.71
N ARG A 179 13.67 -10.66 -11.33
CA ARG A 179 13.50 -11.99 -11.89
C ARG A 179 14.41 -12.99 -11.20
#